data_AF-A0A242A7V2-F1
#
_entry.id   AF-A0A242A7V2-F1
#
_cell.length_a   1.000
_cell.length_b   1.000
_cell.length_c   1.000
_cell.angle_alpha   90.00
_cell.angle_beta   90.00
_cell.angle_gamma   90.00
#
_symmetry.space_group_name_H-M   'P 1'
#
loop_
_entity.id
_entity.type
_entity.pdbx_description
1 polymer ?
#
loop_
_entity_poly.entity_id
_entity_poly.type
_entity_poly.pdbx_seq_one_letter_code
_entity_poly.pdbx_strand_id
1 'polypeptide(L)' 'MADIAEITQKDREKIKRYVESSNFLTYTMLANRFNIDKSYLSLILSGKRTSAEANKIIDSIIAMYEL' A
#
# COMPACT_ATOMS: atom_id res chain seq x y z
N MET A 1 22.73 5.69 1.06
CA MET A 1 21.54 6.36 1.63
C MET A 1 20.39 5.47 1.26
N ALA A 2 19.62 4.94 2.23
CA ALA A 2 18.59 3.95 1.95
C ALA A 2 17.69 4.45 0.81
N ASP A 3 17.72 3.70 -0.31
CA ASP A 3 16.81 3.77 -1.43
C ASP A 3 15.38 3.82 -0.88
N ILE A 4 14.85 5.02 -0.67
CA ILE A 4 13.41 5.23 -0.63
C ILE A 4 13.02 5.09 -2.09
N ALA A 5 12.96 3.84 -2.55
CA ALA A 5 12.57 3.48 -3.89
C ALA A 5 11.34 4.31 -4.22
N GLU A 6 11.45 5.07 -5.30
CA GLU A 6 10.38 5.89 -5.83
C GLU A 6 9.18 4.96 -6.05
N ILE A 7 8.29 4.89 -5.05
CA ILE A 7 7.21 3.92 -5.07
C ILE A 7 6.38 4.21 -6.29
N THR A 8 6.54 3.33 -7.26
CA THR A 8 6.11 3.57 -8.61
C THR A 8 4.62 3.29 -8.62
N GLN A 9 3.89 3.93 -9.53
CA GLN A 9 2.45 3.67 -9.72
C GLN A 9 2.13 2.16 -9.86
N LYS A 10 3.10 1.38 -10.38
CA LYS A 10 3.09 -0.09 -10.45
C LYS A 10 2.94 -0.78 -9.08
N ASP A 11 3.63 -0.32 -8.05
CA ASP A 11 3.57 -0.89 -6.71
C ASP A 11 2.17 -0.73 -6.09
N ARG A 12 1.57 0.44 -6.33
CA ARG A 12 0.18 0.72 -5.92
C ARG A 12 -0.81 -0.17 -6.65
N GLU A 13 -0.62 -0.37 -7.96
CA GLU A 13 -1.44 -1.27 -8.76
C GLU A 13 -1.29 -2.73 -8.35
N LYS A 14 -0.08 -3.19 -8.00
CA LYS A 14 0.14 -4.54 -7.47
C LYS A 14 -0.70 -4.78 -6.22
N ILE A 15 -0.65 -3.84 -5.26
CA ILE A 15 -1.45 -3.97 -4.03
C ILE A 15 -2.94 -3.95 -4.35
N LYS A 16 -3.42 -3.05 -5.22
CA LYS A 16 -4.83 -3.04 -5.64
C LYS A 16 -5.25 -4.38 -6.22
N ARG A 17 -4.49 -4.89 -7.20
CA ARG A 17 -4.76 -6.19 -7.82
C ARG A 17 -4.70 -7.34 -6.81
N TYR A 18 -3.76 -7.29 -5.87
CA TYR A 18 -3.64 -8.33 -4.85
C TYR A 18 -4.83 -8.33 -3.90
N VAL A 19 -5.30 -7.15 -3.48
CA VAL A 19 -6.50 -7.00 -2.65
C VAL A 19 -7.77 -7.36 -3.42
N GLU A 20 -7.86 -7.00 -4.71
CA GLU A 20 -9.02 -7.34 -5.55
C GLU A 20 -9.06 -8.83 -5.93
N SER A 21 -7.90 -9.46 -6.10
CA SER A 21 -7.77 -10.90 -6.38
C SER A 21 -7.88 -11.75 -5.11
N SER A 22 -7.50 -11.19 -3.95
CA SER A 22 -7.59 -11.89 -2.68
C SER A 22 -9.02 -11.86 -2.12
N ASN A 23 -9.62 -13.03 -1.99
CA ASN A 23 -10.91 -13.17 -1.31
C ASN A 23 -10.80 -12.99 0.23
N PHE A 24 -9.58 -12.96 0.77
CA PHE A 24 -9.30 -12.87 2.21
C PHE A 24 -8.76 -11.50 2.64
N LEU A 25 -7.98 -10.84 1.77
CA LEU A 25 -7.32 -9.59 2.11
C LEU A 25 -8.19 -8.41 1.67
N THR A 26 -8.59 -7.56 2.63
CA THR A 26 -9.36 -6.34 2.32
C THR A 26 -8.54 -5.09 2.63
N TYR A 27 -8.89 -3.98 1.97
CA TYR A 27 -8.32 -2.66 2.30
C TYR A 27 -8.48 -2.31 3.78
N THR A 28 -9.58 -2.75 4.41
CA THR A 28 -9.82 -2.53 5.84
C THR A 28 -8.82 -3.31 6.70
N MET A 29 -8.53 -4.57 6.36
CA MET A 29 -7.54 -5.38 7.08
C MET A 29 -6.13 -4.82 6.94
N LEU A 30 -5.73 -4.42 5.73
CA LEU A 30 -4.46 -3.73 5.51
C LEU A 30 -4.40 -2.45 6.34
N ALA A 31 -5.42 -1.58 6.23
CA ALA A 31 -5.47 -0.33 6.97
C ALA A 31 -5.35 -0.54 8.49
N ASN A 32 -6.08 -1.52 9.04
CA ASN A 32 -6.04 -1.85 10.46
C ASN A 32 -4.66 -2.38 10.89
N ARG A 33 -4.01 -3.18 10.03
CA ARG A 33 -2.66 -3.74 10.27
C ARG A 33 -1.58 -2.66 10.31
N PHE A 34 -1.74 -1.61 9.51
CA PHE A 34 -0.85 -0.44 9.49
C PHE A 34 -1.29 0.66 10.46
N ASN A 35 -2.33 0.43 11.26
CA ASN A 35 -2.93 1.42 12.16
C ASN A 35 -3.30 2.74 11.45
N ILE A 36 -3.72 2.64 10.20
CA ILE A 36 -4.17 3.77 9.37
C ILE A 36 -5.65 3.64 9.04
N ASP A 37 -6.25 4.74 8.61
CA ASP A 37 -7.63 4.73 8.14
C ASP A 37 -7.73 4.07 6.75
N LYS A 38 -8.84 3.36 6.49
CA LYS A 38 -9.12 2.79 5.16
C LYS A 38 -9.12 3.89 4.09
N SER A 39 -9.66 5.06 4.42
CA SER A 39 -9.69 6.22 3.52
C SER A 39 -8.28 6.70 3.21
N TYR A 40 -7.40 6.67 4.21
CA TYR A 40 -5.98 7.01 4.08
C TYR A 40 -5.28 6.04 3.12
N LEU A 41 -5.42 4.73 3.34
CA LEU A 41 -4.87 3.71 2.44
C LEU A 41 -5.39 3.87 1.01
N SER A 42 -6.69 4.13 0.85
CA SER A 42 -7.29 4.32 -0.48
C SER A 42 -6.74 5.56 -1.21
N LEU A 43 -6.43 6.64 -0.49
CA LEU A 43 -5.79 7.84 -1.04
C LEU A 43 -4.34 7.57 -1.46
N ILE A 44 -3.61 6.79 -0.66
CA ILE A 44 -2.25 6.36 -0.96
C ILE A 44 -2.22 5.50 -2.23
N LEU A 45 -3.05 4.47 -2.29
CA LEU A 45 -3.13 3.56 -3.43
C LEU A 45 -3.67 4.22 -4.70
N SER A 46 -4.49 5.27 -4.56
CA SER A 46 -4.92 6.08 -5.71
C SER A 46 -3.90 7.13 -6.14
N GLY A 47 -2.76 7.23 -5.46
CA GLY A 47 -1.71 8.20 -5.74
C GLY A 47 -2.08 9.65 -5.42
N LYS A 48 -3.21 9.88 -4.74
CA LYS A 48 -3.58 11.20 -4.20
C LYS A 48 -2.72 11.59 -3.00
N ARG A 49 -2.08 10.62 -2.35
CA ARG A 49 -1.20 10.85 -1.20
C ARG A 49 0.11 10.09 -1.37
N THR A 50 1.17 10.83 -1.70
CA THR A 50 2.51 10.30 -1.99
C THR A 50 3.55 10.84 -1.00
N SER A 51 3.19 10.85 0.27
CA SER A 51 4.09 11.28 1.35
C SER A 51 5.12 10.17 1.66
N ALA A 52 6.24 10.51 2.30
CA ALA A 52 7.25 9.53 2.70
C ALA A 52 6.66 8.40 3.58
N GLU A 53 5.71 8.72 4.47
CA GLU A 53 4.97 7.71 5.25
C GLU A 53 4.08 6.82 4.39
N ALA A 54 3.37 7.40 3.42
CA ALA A 54 2.53 6.66 2.47
C ALA A 54 3.37 5.66 1.66
N ASN A 55 4.56 6.08 1.26
CA ASN A 55 5.49 5.22 0.56
C ASN A 55 5.97 4.09 1.49
N LYS A 56 6.41 4.39 2.72
CA LYS A 56 6.78 3.34 3.68
C LYS A 56 5.69 2.30 3.92
N ILE A 57 4.41 2.71 3.93
CA ILE A 57 3.28 1.79 4.05
C ILE A 57 3.20 0.86 2.83
N ILE A 58 3.26 1.39 1.61
CA ILE A 58 3.24 0.57 0.39
C ILE A 58 4.42 -0.41 0.36
N ASP A 59 5.63 0.08 0.64
CA ASP A 59 6.84 -0.73 0.69
C ASP A 59 6.70 -1.88 1.72
N SER A 60 6.20 -1.56 2.91
CA SER A 60 5.93 -2.56 3.95
C SER A 60 4.86 -3.57 3.53
N ILE A 61 3.82 -3.15 2.80
CA ILE A 61 2.82 -4.07 2.25
C ILE A 61 3.48 -5.00 1.25
N ILE A 62 4.26 -4.48 0.32
CA ILE A 62 4.93 -5.27 -0.72
C ILE A 62 5.92 -6.26 -0.11
N ALA A 63 6.74 -5.81 0.84
CA ALA A 63 7.69 -6.66 1.55
C ALA A 63 6.97 -7.76 2.37
N MET A 64 5.79 -7.46 2.94
CA MET A 64 5.04 -8.41 3.76
C MET A 64 4.33 -9.50 2.94
N TYR A 65 3.87 -9.18 1.73
CA TYR A 65 3.17 -10.10 0.85
C TYR A 65 4.01 -10.57 -0.35
N GLU A 66 5.29 -10.21 -0.37
CA GLU A 66 6.28 -10.50 -1.42
C GLU A 66 5.74 -10.23 -2.84
N LEU A 67 5.17 -9.03 -3.04
CA LEU A 67 4.45 -8.63 -4.27
C LEU A 67 5.31 -8.15 -5.44
#